data_AF-A0A7Y4WIA9-F1
#
_entry.id   AF-A0A7Y4WIA9-F1
#
_cell.length_a   1.000
_cell.length_b   1.000
_cell.length_c   1.000
_cell.angle_alpha   90.00
_cell.angle_beta   90.00
_cell.angle_gamma   90.00
#
_symmetry.space_group_name_H-M   'P 1'
#
loop_
_entity.id
_entity.type
_entity.pdbx_description
1 polymer ?
#
loop_
_entity_poly.entity_id
_entity_poly.type
_entity_poly.pdbx_seq_one_letter_code
_entity_poly.pdbx_strand_id
1 'polypeptide(L)'
;MDRASSRAHYAPGTEFSIAKIEFVANTGTYLDAPFHRYADGRDLAELPLASLAELPGILVRAPSGTRAIGAGTFEGRELTGRAVLIHTGWSRHFGTPAYGSGHPFLTRAAAELLVARGAVLVGIDSLNIDDTSGGERPVHSLLLERDIRIVEHLTNLEALPESGFCFSAVPVKVRGMGSFPVRAFARLEG
;
A
#
# COMPACT_ATOMS: atom_id res chain seq x y z
N MET A 1 19.02 -21.50 10.36
CA MET A 1 20.31 -22.19 10.21
C MET A 1 21.36 -21.13 9.99
N ASP A 2 22.36 -21.05 10.86
CA ASP A 2 23.50 -20.15 10.69
C ASP A 2 24.64 -20.83 9.90
N ARG A 3 25.66 -20.06 9.55
CA ARG A 3 26.78 -20.57 8.74
C ARG A 3 27.52 -21.72 9.43
N ALA A 4 27.71 -21.62 10.74
CA ALA A 4 28.39 -22.65 11.52
C ALA A 4 27.64 -23.99 11.50
N SER A 5 26.33 -23.97 11.78
CA SER A 5 25.47 -25.16 11.72
C SER A 5 25.31 -25.70 10.30
N SER A 6 25.39 -24.86 9.27
CA SER A 6 25.31 -25.31 7.87
C SER A 6 26.47 -26.23 7.46
N ARG A 7 27.67 -26.08 8.05
CA ARG A 7 28.85 -26.90 7.72
C ARG A 7 28.63 -28.40 7.92
N ALA A 8 27.76 -28.78 8.85
CA ALA A 8 27.41 -30.18 9.09
C ALA A 8 26.57 -30.80 7.96
N HIS A 9 25.97 -29.97 7.11
CA HIS A 9 25.05 -30.36 6.05
C HIS A 9 25.65 -30.24 4.64
N TYR A 10 26.77 -29.55 4.48
CA TYR A 10 27.36 -29.23 3.17
C TYR A 10 28.86 -29.59 3.10
N ALA A 11 29.40 -29.69 1.88
CA ALA A 11 30.80 -30.02 1.65
C ALA A 11 31.74 -28.94 2.23
N PRO A 12 33.01 -29.29 2.55
CA PRO A 12 34.01 -28.33 3.03
C PRO A 12 34.10 -27.08 2.14
N GLY A 13 34.11 -25.90 2.75
CA GLY A 13 34.13 -24.61 2.06
C GLY A 13 32.76 -24.09 1.60
N THR A 14 31.66 -24.83 1.83
CA THR A 14 30.30 -24.40 1.49
C THR A 14 29.48 -24.10 2.75
N GLU A 15 29.02 -22.85 2.88
CA GLU A 15 28.27 -22.39 4.06
C GLU A 15 27.09 -21.50 3.66
N PHE A 16 25.96 -21.64 4.35
CA PHE A 16 24.76 -20.86 4.09
C PHE A 16 24.22 -20.22 5.37
N SER A 17 23.55 -19.08 5.21
CA SER A 17 22.67 -18.53 6.23
C SER A 17 21.24 -18.65 5.72
N ILE A 18 20.41 -19.38 6.46
CA ILE A 18 18.99 -19.60 6.14
C ILE A 18 18.18 -19.03 7.29
N ALA A 19 17.47 -17.95 7.02
CA ALA A 19 16.63 -17.26 7.99
C ALA A 19 15.18 -17.79 7.95
N LYS A 20 14.51 -17.77 9.11
CA LYS A 20 13.06 -17.85 9.24
C LYS A 20 12.57 -16.47 9.65
N ILE A 21 11.48 -16.01 9.05
CA ILE A 21 10.84 -14.75 9.37
C ILE A 21 9.40 -15.04 9.83
N GLU A 22 8.94 -14.33 10.85
CA GLU A 22 7.57 -14.40 11.38
C GLU A 22 7.12 -12.98 11.74
N PHE A 23 6.05 -12.50 11.13
CA PHE A 23 5.46 -11.18 11.37
C PHE A 23 3.97 -11.17 10.97
N VAL A 24 3.23 -10.14 11.42
CA VAL A 24 1.87 -9.86 10.93
C VAL A 24 1.96 -9.24 9.54
N ALA A 25 1.26 -9.77 8.55
CA ALA A 25 1.49 -9.40 7.14
C ALA A 25 1.23 -7.91 6.83
N ASN A 26 0.41 -7.23 7.63
CA ASN A 26 0.25 -5.78 7.65
C ASN A 26 1.37 -5.07 8.45
N THR A 27 2.63 -5.39 8.19
CA THR A 27 3.80 -4.77 8.86
C THR A 27 4.60 -3.94 7.88
N GLY A 28 4.97 -2.71 8.28
CA GLY A 28 5.70 -1.78 7.42
C GLY A 28 4.83 -1.28 6.28
N THR A 29 5.42 -0.96 5.13
CA THR A 29 4.66 -0.72 3.89
C THR A 29 4.18 -2.05 3.32
N TYR A 30 2.88 -2.21 3.13
CA TYR A 30 2.25 -3.44 2.62
C TYR A 30 1.18 -3.12 1.59
N LEU A 31 0.80 -4.14 0.83
CA LEU A 31 -0.34 -4.09 -0.07
C LEU A 31 -1.47 -4.97 0.45
N ASP A 32 -2.70 -4.49 0.35
CA ASP A 32 -3.93 -5.27 0.55
C ASP A 32 -4.60 -5.59 -0.80
N ALA A 33 -4.94 -6.86 -0.95
CA ALA A 33 -5.73 -7.45 -2.02
C ALA A 33 -7.20 -7.59 -1.59
N PRO A 34 -8.13 -7.83 -2.54
CA PRO A 34 -9.54 -8.03 -2.21
C PRO A 34 -9.78 -9.08 -1.12
N PHE A 35 -8.99 -10.17 -1.11
CA PHE A 35 -9.06 -11.22 -0.10
C PHE A 35 -8.88 -10.72 1.36
N HIS A 36 -8.19 -9.60 1.57
CA HIS A 36 -8.05 -8.98 2.90
C HIS A 36 -9.41 -8.68 3.54
N ARG A 37 -10.40 -8.31 2.71
CA ARG A 37 -11.74 -7.92 3.16
C ARG A 37 -12.83 -8.92 2.78
N TYR A 38 -12.70 -9.59 1.64
CA TYR A 38 -13.73 -10.44 1.05
C TYR A 38 -13.19 -11.85 0.86
N ALA A 39 -13.78 -12.86 1.53
CA ALA A 39 -13.26 -14.23 1.56
C ALA A 39 -13.21 -14.91 0.17
N ASP A 40 -14.01 -14.42 -0.78
CA ASP A 40 -14.09 -14.82 -2.19
C ASP A 40 -13.34 -13.87 -3.14
N GLY A 41 -12.73 -12.81 -2.59
CA GLY A 41 -11.90 -11.87 -3.33
C GLY A 41 -10.56 -12.48 -3.75
N ARG A 42 -9.94 -11.92 -4.79
CA ARG A 42 -8.62 -12.33 -5.26
C ARG A 42 -7.58 -12.21 -4.15
N ASP A 43 -6.81 -13.28 -3.97
CA ASP A 43 -5.64 -13.28 -3.10
C ASP A 43 -4.40 -12.71 -3.81
N LEU A 44 -3.28 -12.59 -3.09
CA LEU A 44 -2.02 -12.09 -3.63
C LEU A 44 -1.47 -12.90 -4.82
N ALA A 45 -1.81 -14.19 -4.93
CA ALA A 45 -1.37 -15.03 -6.03
C ALA A 45 -2.20 -14.84 -7.31
N GLU A 46 -3.37 -14.22 -7.21
CA GLU A 46 -4.31 -14.02 -8.31
C GLU A 46 -4.27 -12.60 -8.89
N LEU A 47 -3.59 -11.65 -8.22
CA LEU A 47 -3.46 -10.29 -8.71
C LEU A 47 -2.65 -10.22 -10.03
N PRO A 48 -3.17 -9.55 -11.08
CA PRO A 48 -2.40 -9.37 -12.30
C PRO A 48 -1.24 -8.39 -12.09
N LEU A 49 -0.05 -8.71 -12.60
CA LEU A 49 1.14 -7.88 -12.42
C LEU A 49 0.98 -6.46 -12.96
N ALA A 50 0.24 -6.29 -14.07
CA ALA A 50 -0.07 -4.99 -14.67
C ALA A 50 -0.88 -4.05 -13.76
N SER A 51 -1.42 -4.56 -12.65
CA SER A 51 -2.12 -3.76 -11.64
C SER A 51 -1.28 -3.58 -10.35
N LEU A 52 -0.01 -4.00 -10.36
CA LEU A 52 0.94 -3.88 -9.24
C LEU A 52 2.21 -3.12 -9.61
N ALA A 53 2.64 -3.24 -10.86
CA ALA A 53 3.95 -2.79 -11.32
C ALA A 53 3.81 -1.75 -12.43
N GLU A 54 4.69 -0.75 -12.39
CA GLU A 54 4.83 0.29 -13.40
C GLU A 54 3.52 1.02 -13.71
N LEU A 55 2.64 1.17 -12.71
CA LEU A 55 1.39 1.90 -12.85
C LEU A 55 1.68 3.39 -13.04
N PRO A 56 1.04 4.09 -14.00
CA PRO A 56 1.16 5.54 -14.09
C PRO A 56 0.69 6.16 -12.78
N GLY A 57 1.60 6.86 -12.13
CA GLY A 57 1.37 7.46 -10.82
C GLY A 57 0.70 8.81 -10.93
N ILE A 58 -0.07 9.14 -9.89
CA ILE A 58 -0.47 10.51 -9.59
C ILE A 58 -0.30 10.75 -8.09
N LEU A 59 0.42 11.81 -7.73
CA LEU A 59 0.55 12.23 -6.35
C LEU A 59 -0.52 13.28 -6.05
N VAL A 60 -1.34 13.00 -5.04
CA VAL A 60 -2.38 13.91 -4.54
C VAL A 60 -1.99 14.37 -3.14
N ARG A 61 -1.72 15.68 -3.00
CA ARG A 61 -1.34 16.28 -1.71
C ARG A 61 -2.60 16.66 -0.94
N ALA A 62 -2.79 16.07 0.24
CA ALA A 62 -3.90 16.42 1.12
C ALA A 62 -3.70 17.84 1.70
N PRO A 63 -4.77 18.61 1.95
CA PRO A 63 -4.63 19.92 2.57
C PRO A 63 -4.05 19.79 3.99
N SER A 64 -3.14 20.70 4.35
CA SER A 64 -2.44 20.67 5.64
C SER A 64 -3.43 20.66 6.82
N GLY A 65 -3.16 19.83 7.83
CA GLY A 65 -4.01 19.69 9.02
C GLY A 65 -5.33 18.94 8.80
N THR A 66 -5.61 18.46 7.57
CA THR A 66 -6.84 17.71 7.28
C THR A 66 -6.69 16.27 7.73
N ARG A 67 -7.53 15.85 8.68
CA ARG A 67 -7.62 14.45 9.10
C ARG A 67 -8.50 13.61 8.16
N ALA A 68 -9.71 14.08 7.86
CA ALA A 68 -10.65 13.38 6.99
C ALA A 68 -10.56 13.95 5.55
N ILE A 69 -9.92 13.21 4.65
CA ILE A 69 -9.64 13.64 3.28
C ILE A 69 -10.83 13.30 2.38
N GLY A 70 -11.50 14.34 1.90
CA GLY A 70 -12.74 14.23 1.13
C GLY A 70 -12.55 14.12 -0.38
N ALA A 71 -13.66 13.85 -1.09
CA ALA A 71 -13.70 13.75 -2.55
C ALA A 71 -13.16 15.00 -3.28
N GLY A 72 -13.37 16.19 -2.71
CA GLY A 72 -12.89 17.47 -3.29
C GLY A 72 -11.37 17.52 -3.49
N THR A 73 -10.59 16.74 -2.72
CA THR A 73 -9.13 16.65 -2.87
C THR A 73 -8.70 16.06 -4.23
N PHE A 74 -9.61 15.37 -4.93
CA PHE A 74 -9.35 14.68 -6.20
C PHE A 74 -9.98 15.41 -7.41
N GLU A 75 -10.53 16.60 -7.23
CA GLU A 75 -11.14 17.37 -8.32
C GLU A 75 -10.13 17.77 -9.40
N GLY A 76 -10.55 17.66 -10.67
CA GLY A 76 -9.72 17.98 -11.83
C GLY A 76 -8.51 17.05 -12.05
N ARG A 77 -8.36 15.99 -11.26
CA ARG A 77 -7.27 15.00 -11.41
C ARG A 77 -7.70 13.85 -12.32
N GLU A 78 -6.79 13.40 -13.18
CA GLU A 78 -6.99 12.22 -14.01
C GLU A 78 -6.57 10.96 -13.26
N LEU A 79 -7.52 10.08 -12.97
CA LEU A 79 -7.32 8.93 -12.06
C LEU A 79 -7.43 7.58 -12.78
N THR A 80 -7.96 7.56 -14.00
CA THR A 80 -8.27 6.31 -14.71
C THR A 80 -7.00 5.52 -14.99
N GLY A 81 -6.97 4.25 -14.56
CA GLY A 81 -5.83 3.37 -14.78
C GLY A 81 -4.60 3.68 -13.92
N ARG A 82 -4.70 4.58 -12.93
CA ARG A 82 -3.55 5.09 -12.18
C ARG A 82 -3.37 4.47 -10.80
N ALA A 83 -2.14 4.55 -10.32
CA ALA A 83 -1.82 4.49 -8.89
C ALA A 83 -1.99 5.90 -8.28
N VAL A 84 -3.01 6.08 -7.46
CA VAL A 84 -3.31 7.35 -6.78
C VAL A 84 -2.63 7.33 -5.41
N LEU A 85 -1.57 8.12 -5.23
CA LEU A 85 -0.81 8.19 -3.99
C LEU A 85 -1.18 9.45 -3.21
N ILE A 86 -1.71 9.29 -2.01
CA ILE A 86 -2.14 10.38 -1.14
C ILE A 86 -1.02 10.72 -0.16
N HIS A 87 -0.46 11.92 -0.33
CA HIS A 87 0.52 12.49 0.58
C HIS A 87 -0.16 13.40 1.59
N THR A 88 -0.17 12.92 2.83
CA THR A 88 -0.72 13.59 4.02
C THR A 88 0.38 14.21 4.88
N GLY A 89 1.63 13.80 4.66
CA GLY A 89 2.79 14.16 5.47
C GLY A 89 2.83 13.41 6.80
N TRP A 90 1.95 12.44 7.03
CA TRP A 90 1.86 11.68 8.29
C TRP A 90 3.06 10.75 8.51
N SER A 91 3.71 10.34 7.42
CA SER A 91 4.94 9.54 7.44
C SER A 91 6.08 10.16 8.26
N ARG A 92 6.06 11.46 8.56
CA ARG A 92 6.99 12.10 9.51
C ARG A 92 6.98 11.48 10.91
N HIS A 93 5.90 10.80 11.29
CA HIS A 93 5.75 10.14 12.59
C HIS A 93 6.13 8.66 12.55
N PHE A 94 6.47 8.11 11.37
CA PHE A 94 6.67 6.68 11.18
C PHE A 94 7.69 6.09 12.17
N GLY A 95 7.36 4.93 12.75
CA GLY A 95 8.20 4.28 13.76
C GLY A 95 8.14 4.91 15.16
N THR A 96 7.31 5.93 15.38
CA THR A 96 7.07 6.54 16.70
C THR A 96 5.66 6.24 17.21
N PRO A 97 5.40 6.32 18.53
CA PRO A 97 4.04 6.18 19.08
C PRO A 97 3.03 7.17 18.48
N ALA A 98 3.47 8.35 18.06
CA ALA A 98 2.60 9.38 17.47
C ALA A 98 1.98 8.93 16.13
N TYR A 99 2.61 7.97 15.43
CA TYR A 99 2.08 7.44 14.17
C TYR A 99 0.71 6.77 14.33
N GLY A 100 0.46 6.18 15.50
CA GLY A 100 -0.71 5.34 15.78
C GLY A 100 -1.99 6.11 16.15
N SER A 101 -1.94 7.44 16.32
CA SER A 101 -3.06 8.21 16.88
C SER A 101 -3.36 9.47 16.08
N GLY A 102 -4.65 9.69 15.76
CA GLY A 102 -5.09 10.90 15.05
C GLY A 102 -4.67 10.97 13.57
N HIS A 103 -4.28 9.84 12.98
CA HIS A 103 -3.80 9.77 11.61
C HIS A 103 -4.86 10.24 10.59
N PRO A 104 -4.45 10.85 9.46
CA PRO A 104 -5.31 11.15 8.34
C PRO A 104 -5.81 9.89 7.62
N PHE A 105 -6.98 9.98 7.02
CA PHE A 105 -7.66 8.89 6.32
C PHE A 105 -8.56 9.45 5.21
N LEU A 106 -9.05 8.59 4.30
CA LEU A 106 -9.99 8.99 3.25
C LEU A 106 -11.44 8.83 3.73
N THR A 107 -12.32 9.74 3.33
CA THR A 107 -13.75 9.56 3.61
C THR A 107 -14.38 8.54 2.65
N ARG A 108 -15.55 8.00 3.02
CA ARG A 108 -16.39 7.20 2.12
C ARG A 108 -16.58 7.85 0.74
N ALA A 109 -16.90 9.15 0.72
CA ALA A 109 -17.11 9.90 -0.52
C ALA A 109 -15.83 9.97 -1.39
N ALA A 110 -14.65 10.04 -0.78
CA ALA A 110 -13.39 9.96 -1.52
C ALA A 110 -13.20 8.58 -2.17
N ALA A 111 -13.50 7.50 -1.44
CA ALA A 111 -13.43 6.14 -1.98
C ALA A 111 -14.42 5.92 -3.13
N GLU A 112 -15.67 6.39 -3.00
CA GLU A 112 -16.68 6.33 -4.05
C GLU A 112 -16.22 7.06 -5.32
N LEU A 113 -15.59 8.22 -5.19
CA LEU A 113 -15.03 8.96 -6.32
C LEU A 113 -13.86 8.21 -6.96
N LEU A 114 -12.94 7.64 -6.17
CA LEU A 114 -11.80 6.87 -6.68
C LEU A 114 -12.26 5.64 -7.48
N VAL A 115 -13.27 4.94 -6.98
CA VAL A 115 -13.94 3.84 -7.70
C VAL A 115 -14.55 4.36 -9.00
N ALA A 116 -15.38 5.40 -8.94
CA ALA A 116 -16.09 5.94 -10.09
C ALA A 116 -15.15 6.46 -11.19
N ARG A 117 -13.95 6.90 -10.82
CA ARG A 117 -12.92 7.42 -11.74
C ARG A 117 -11.83 6.40 -12.10
N GLY A 118 -12.04 5.12 -11.80
CA GLY A 118 -11.22 4.04 -12.32
C GLY A 118 -9.77 4.02 -11.82
N ALA A 119 -9.53 4.44 -10.57
CA ALA A 119 -8.24 4.18 -9.92
C ALA A 119 -7.96 2.66 -9.89
N VAL A 120 -6.71 2.25 -10.05
CA VAL A 120 -6.31 0.83 -10.03
C VAL A 120 -5.64 0.45 -8.71
N LEU A 121 -4.94 1.42 -8.12
CA LEU A 121 -4.29 1.28 -6.83
C LEU A 121 -4.40 2.60 -6.09
N VAL A 122 -4.64 2.55 -4.78
CA VAL A 122 -4.67 3.72 -3.90
C VAL A 122 -3.65 3.53 -2.79
N GLY A 123 -2.72 4.47 -2.68
CA GLY A 123 -1.67 4.46 -1.67
C GLY A 123 -1.82 5.63 -0.70
N ILE A 124 -1.49 5.45 0.58
CA ILE A 124 -1.47 6.53 1.58
C ILE A 124 -0.23 6.45 2.48
N ASP A 125 0.34 7.60 2.82
CA ASP A 125 1.49 7.71 3.75
C ASP A 125 1.08 7.78 5.23
N SER A 126 -0.01 7.09 5.58
CA SER A 126 -0.66 7.11 6.88
C SER A 126 -0.81 5.70 7.46
N LEU A 127 -1.21 5.61 8.72
CA LEU A 127 -1.41 4.33 9.44
C LEU A 127 -2.45 3.44 8.76
N ASN A 128 -3.55 4.03 8.33
CA ASN A 128 -4.63 3.33 7.67
C ASN A 128 -5.37 4.31 6.74
N ILE A 129 -5.93 3.79 5.65
CA ILE A 129 -6.70 4.55 4.67
C ILE A 129 -8.10 4.87 5.19
N ASP A 130 -8.60 4.15 6.20
CA ASP A 130 -9.85 4.39 6.91
C ASP A 130 -9.64 5.03 8.29
N ASP A 131 -10.69 5.64 8.84
CA ASP A 131 -10.68 6.05 10.25
C ASP A 131 -10.62 4.81 11.15
N THR A 132 -9.63 4.75 12.03
CA THR A 132 -9.44 3.66 13.00
C THR A 132 -10.17 3.87 14.33
N SER A 133 -10.75 5.05 14.57
CA SER A 133 -11.50 5.35 15.80
C SER A 133 -12.86 4.64 15.87
N GLY A 134 -13.44 4.31 14.71
CA GLY A 134 -14.65 3.48 14.59
C GLY A 134 -14.34 2.06 14.10
N GLY A 135 -15.37 1.34 13.65
CA GLY A 135 -15.26 -0.04 13.14
C GLY A 135 -15.67 -0.24 11.67
N GLU A 136 -16.09 0.79 10.94
CA GLU A 136 -16.85 0.63 9.69
C GLU A 136 -16.00 0.38 8.42
N ARG A 137 -14.72 0.77 8.43
CA ARG A 137 -13.74 0.62 7.31
C ARG A 137 -14.36 0.74 5.89
N PRO A 138 -15.08 1.84 5.57
CA PRO A 138 -15.77 1.98 4.29
C PRO A 138 -14.83 2.05 3.08
N VAL A 139 -13.62 2.63 3.23
CA VAL A 139 -12.67 2.80 2.13
C VAL A 139 -12.10 1.45 1.72
N HIS A 140 -11.65 0.63 2.68
CA HIS A 140 -11.24 -0.75 2.40
C HIS A 140 -12.35 -1.51 1.66
N SER A 141 -13.57 -1.44 2.18
CA SER A 141 -14.70 -2.17 1.59
C SER A 141 -14.93 -1.73 0.13
N LEU A 142 -15.09 -0.43 -0.12
CA LEU A 142 -15.40 0.07 -1.46
C LEU A 142 -14.29 -0.17 -2.50
N LEU A 143 -13.03 0.06 -2.13
CA LEU A 143 -11.91 -0.11 -3.05
C LEU A 143 -11.68 -1.60 -3.37
N LEU A 144 -11.65 -2.44 -2.35
CA LEU A 144 -11.37 -3.88 -2.51
C LEU A 144 -12.51 -4.63 -3.20
N GLU A 145 -13.77 -4.21 -3.02
CA GLU A 145 -14.93 -4.77 -3.77
C GLU A 145 -14.83 -4.51 -5.28
N ARG A 146 -14.03 -3.52 -5.68
CA ARG A 146 -13.84 -3.12 -7.07
C ARG A 146 -12.44 -3.45 -7.59
N ASP A 147 -11.74 -4.36 -6.91
CA ASP A 147 -10.39 -4.83 -7.26
C ASP A 147 -9.34 -3.69 -7.29
N ILE A 148 -9.58 -2.62 -6.52
CA ILE A 148 -8.66 -1.50 -6.34
C ILE A 148 -7.82 -1.77 -5.11
N ARG A 149 -6.51 -1.93 -5.29
CA ARG A 149 -5.60 -2.35 -4.21
C ARG A 149 -5.19 -1.19 -3.35
N ILE A 150 -4.87 -1.49 -2.10
CA ILE A 150 -4.54 -0.48 -1.10
C ILE A 150 -3.07 -0.67 -0.72
N VAL A 151 -2.33 0.43 -0.63
CA VAL A 151 -0.95 0.43 -0.09
C VAL A 151 -0.88 1.43 1.05
N GLU A 152 -0.71 0.92 2.26
CA GLU A 152 -0.65 1.75 3.46
C GLU A 152 0.80 1.93 3.90
N HIS A 153 1.04 2.82 4.86
CA HIS A 153 2.38 3.01 5.43
C HIS A 153 3.43 3.44 4.40
N LEU A 154 3.03 4.17 3.34
CA LEU A 154 3.98 4.77 2.42
C LEU A 154 4.81 5.86 3.13
N THR A 155 6.00 6.11 2.61
CA THR A 155 6.90 7.16 3.09
C THR A 155 7.55 7.86 1.90
N ASN A 156 8.18 9.03 2.13
CA ASN A 156 8.91 9.78 1.12
C ASN A 156 8.08 10.19 -0.10
N LEU A 157 6.75 10.33 0.05
CA LEU A 157 5.87 10.77 -1.03
C LEU A 157 6.09 12.24 -1.39
N GLU A 158 6.65 13.04 -0.48
CA GLU A 158 7.00 14.43 -0.70
C GLU A 158 8.00 14.63 -1.84
N ALA A 159 8.85 13.63 -2.10
CA ALA A 159 9.88 13.64 -3.14
C ALA A 159 9.33 13.39 -4.55
N LEU A 160 8.05 12.98 -4.68
CA LEU A 160 7.44 12.73 -5.98
C LEU A 160 6.88 14.02 -6.60
N PRO A 161 6.99 14.17 -7.94
CA PRO A 161 6.21 15.15 -8.67
C PRO A 161 4.72 14.78 -8.64
N GLU A 162 3.83 15.71 -9.04
CA GLU A 162 2.38 15.43 -9.13
C GLU A 162 2.08 14.31 -10.14
N SER A 163 2.86 14.20 -11.20
CA SER A 163 2.78 13.16 -12.24
C SER A 163 4.14 13.00 -12.93
N GLY A 164 4.26 12.09 -13.90
CA GLY A 164 5.54 11.79 -14.56
C GLY A 164 6.37 10.76 -13.79
N PHE A 165 5.70 9.77 -13.20
CA PHE A 165 6.36 8.63 -12.55
C PHE A 165 5.52 7.37 -12.71
N CYS A 166 6.17 6.22 -12.66
CA CYS A 166 5.51 4.93 -12.54
C CYS A 166 5.69 4.39 -11.11
N PHE A 167 4.62 3.83 -10.53
CA PHE A 167 4.62 3.28 -9.19
C PHE A 167 4.52 1.75 -9.22
N SER A 168 5.31 1.11 -8.36
CA SER A 168 5.36 -0.35 -8.22
C SER A 168 5.24 -0.74 -6.75
N ALA A 169 4.28 -1.62 -6.45
CA ALA A 169 4.05 -2.22 -5.14
C ALA A 169 3.68 -3.70 -5.34
N VAL A 170 4.68 -4.53 -5.61
CA VAL A 170 4.50 -5.96 -5.91
C VAL A 170 4.75 -6.78 -4.64
N PRO A 171 3.74 -7.44 -4.07
CA PRO A 171 3.90 -8.35 -2.94
C PRO A 171 4.42 -9.71 -3.38
N VAL A 172 4.87 -10.51 -2.41
CA VAL A 172 5.20 -11.92 -2.64
C VAL A 172 3.93 -12.66 -3.07
N LYS A 173 4.07 -13.52 -4.09
CA LYS A 173 2.96 -14.28 -4.67
C LYS A 173 2.57 -15.45 -3.76
N VAL A 174 1.70 -15.22 -2.78
CA VAL A 174 1.28 -16.24 -1.79
C VAL A 174 -0.22 -16.50 -1.88
N ARG A 175 -0.61 -17.76 -2.09
CA ARG A 175 -2.01 -18.20 -2.11
C ARG A 175 -2.61 -18.12 -0.70
N GLY A 176 -3.86 -17.65 -0.60
CA GLY A 176 -4.62 -17.54 0.65
C GLY A 176 -4.17 -16.39 1.54
N MET A 177 -3.36 -15.46 1.04
CA MET A 177 -2.97 -14.24 1.76
C MET A 177 -3.65 -13.03 1.13
N GLY A 178 -4.21 -12.17 1.98
CA GLY A 178 -4.84 -10.91 1.57
C GLY A 178 -3.90 -9.70 1.63
N SER A 179 -2.83 -9.80 2.41
CA SER A 179 -1.90 -8.70 2.64
C SER A 179 -0.47 -9.21 2.75
N PHE A 180 0.50 -8.43 2.30
CA PHE A 180 1.92 -8.74 2.53
C PHE A 180 2.79 -7.49 2.40
N PRO A 181 3.93 -7.40 3.11
CA PRO A 181 4.86 -6.29 2.95
C PRO A 181 5.39 -6.18 1.53
N VAL A 182 5.58 -4.95 1.07
CA VAL A 182 6.12 -4.62 -0.24
C VAL A 182 7.32 -3.71 -0.10
N ARG A 183 8.27 -3.82 -1.05
CA ARG A 183 9.23 -2.75 -1.29
C ARG A 183 8.62 -1.82 -2.34
N ALA A 184 7.75 -0.91 -1.90
CA ALA A 184 7.17 0.08 -2.81
C ALA A 184 8.25 1.03 -3.34
N PHE A 185 8.20 1.35 -4.63
CA PHE A 185 9.09 2.33 -5.25
C PHE A 185 8.40 3.04 -6.41
N ALA A 186 8.92 4.23 -6.74
CA ALA A 186 8.54 4.97 -7.91
C ALA A 186 9.75 5.17 -8.82
N ARG A 187 9.55 5.01 -10.13
CA ARG A 187 10.52 5.39 -11.16
C ARG A 187 10.07 6.69 -11.78
N LEU A 188 10.88 7.74 -11.67
CA LEU A 188 10.59 9.01 -12.34
C LEU A 188 10.76 8.85 -13.85
N GLU A 189 9.86 9.45 -14.59
CA GLU A 189 10.00 9.61 -16.04
C GLU A 189 10.92 10.81 -16.27
N GLY A 190 11.94 10.62 -17.11
CA GLY A 190 12.96 11.63 -17.40
C GLY A 190 12.48 12.71 -18.36
#